data_AF-A0A7E6FQA4-F1
#
_entry.id   AF-A0A7E6FQA4-F1
#
_cell.length_a   1.000
_cell.length_b   1.000
_cell.length_c   1.000
_cell.angle_alpha   90.00
_cell.angle_beta   90.00
_cell.angle_gamma   90.00
#
_symmetry.space_group_name_H-M   'P 1'
#
loop_
_entity.id
_entity.type
_entity.pdbx_description
1 polymer ?
#
loop_
_entity_poly.entity_id
_entity_poly.type
_entity_poly.pdbx_seq_one_letter_code
_entity_poly.pdbx_strand_id
1 'polypeptide(L)'
;MSRYYPPVCTLQQHQDCYLPRKAQILELVRKTCVCPVPCKSLLFEPTISYATISTYAAESLLSRILDSGVQEKFIRAREVTNRIQLKVFKTTRDLLINLENSFRPVKSFFDVDLANRINSQIEIISNLYNTTKEQWALKEHLNKYQIYVTEKCFIRLREGMEERTLRYICFDFISFISRMEEQIRSLVKPEIIDKNLTDMIYFLINRDSKEYMNKNVKALQNFTELMGAFANGTLLFHYKYLNIPMWHNKYIVPRQLFNRSITYSSNSINHCHMVSKYINKIREYIEDYMKIANDTYQTGKLNMSRLDIISYRYAKACRGFNFRKSACYYFCIDWALEEVKKKEVDFQMLWNDYENVANDIMLNLNNVNSLLSSVQANIIADLDAGIKLANDYLNDTISKRRLASMLSSQKTNEDVNNLKAFFSEVRSRGTLLYDNWKKLSQASVAIWKSIFTDEDCFEYYNFANITQFQENPDDKINEIERTHEDVRNVYDFRHLIGNKDRDLFQALENIIQVMNAYKESLKIDDKFLRKNILELAVFYRQLSYEEMRHQIAYNFFSLLCDIGGSMGLFLGASVLTIFEIGEFFFGQTVRAAFQVRGSRKLQ
;
A
#
# COMPACT_ATOMS: atom_id res chain seq x y z
N MET A 1 51.50 -44.32 -59.99
CA MET A 1 51.98 -43.23 -59.13
C MET A 1 51.50 -43.46 -57.71
N SER A 2 52.45 -43.56 -56.79
CA SER A 2 52.28 -43.90 -55.38
C SER A 2 51.43 -42.86 -54.64
N ARG A 3 50.59 -43.37 -53.72
CA ARG A 3 49.79 -42.64 -52.74
C ARG A 3 50.67 -41.71 -51.91
N TYR A 4 50.56 -40.41 -52.13
CA TYR A 4 50.85 -39.38 -51.14
C TYR A 4 49.59 -38.53 -51.02
N TYR A 5 48.89 -38.64 -49.89
CA TYR A 5 47.88 -37.64 -49.56
C TYR A 5 48.60 -36.32 -49.29
N PRO A 6 48.11 -35.19 -49.83
CA PRO A 6 48.68 -33.89 -49.50
C PRO A 6 48.56 -33.63 -47.99
N PRO A 7 49.53 -32.94 -47.37
CA PRO A 7 49.46 -32.61 -45.95
C PRO A 7 48.23 -31.76 -45.65
N VAL A 8 47.60 -32.03 -44.50
CA VAL A 8 46.44 -31.27 -44.02
C VAL A 8 46.90 -29.85 -43.68
N CYS A 9 46.40 -28.87 -44.43
CA CYS A 9 46.70 -27.45 -44.19
C CYS A 9 46.05 -26.97 -42.89
N THR A 10 46.72 -26.09 -42.16
CA THR A 10 46.10 -25.40 -41.01
C THR A 10 45.09 -24.35 -41.51
N LEU A 11 44.16 -23.96 -40.63
CA LEU A 11 43.10 -22.98 -40.96
C LEU A 11 43.69 -21.66 -41.50
N GLN A 12 44.83 -21.23 -40.93
CA GLN A 12 45.54 -20.02 -41.31
C GLN A 12 46.19 -20.14 -42.70
N GLN A 13 46.81 -21.30 -43.01
CA GLN A 13 47.35 -21.57 -44.35
C GLN A 13 46.27 -21.63 -45.43
N HIS A 14 45.09 -22.17 -45.11
CA HIS A 14 43.95 -22.16 -46.02
C HIS A 14 43.46 -20.73 -46.30
N GLN A 15 43.45 -19.87 -45.28
CA GLN A 15 42.97 -18.49 -45.38
C GLN A 15 43.95 -17.58 -46.12
N ASP A 16 45.25 -17.69 -45.82
CA ASP A 16 46.26 -16.76 -46.30
C ASP A 16 46.85 -17.18 -47.66
N CYS A 17 46.87 -18.47 -47.99
CA CYS A 17 47.52 -18.98 -49.20
C CYS A 17 46.52 -19.45 -50.27
N TYR A 18 45.55 -20.29 -49.91
CA TYR A 18 44.66 -20.92 -50.90
C TYR A 18 43.51 -20.00 -51.33
N LEU A 19 42.78 -19.40 -50.38
CA LEU A 19 41.60 -18.58 -50.69
C LEU A 19 41.88 -17.41 -51.67
N PRO A 20 42.97 -16.64 -51.54
CA PRO A 20 43.28 -15.54 -52.46
C PRO A 20 43.61 -16.02 -53.88
N ARG A 21 44.16 -17.24 -54.02
CA ARG A 21 44.66 -17.80 -55.29
C ARG A 21 43.75 -18.88 -55.88
N LYS A 22 42.63 -19.19 -55.23
CA LYS A 22 41.70 -20.27 -55.58
C LYS A 22 41.27 -20.23 -57.05
N ALA A 23 40.92 -19.05 -57.55
CA ALA A 23 40.48 -18.87 -58.94
C ALA A 23 41.59 -19.22 -59.93
N GLN A 24 42.81 -18.73 -59.69
CA GLN A 24 43.97 -18.99 -60.53
C GLN A 24 44.37 -20.47 -60.51
N ILE A 25 44.33 -21.13 -59.35
CA ILE A 25 44.65 -22.56 -59.22
C ILE A 25 43.61 -23.42 -59.97
N LEU A 26 42.32 -23.13 -59.83
CA LEU A 26 41.26 -23.86 -60.55
C LEU A 26 41.37 -23.69 -62.06
N GLU A 27 41.77 -22.50 -62.52
CA GLU A 27 41.97 -22.22 -63.94
C GLU A 27 43.24 -22.89 -64.48
N LEU A 28 44.32 -22.90 -63.70
CA LEU A 28 45.55 -23.62 -64.01
C LEU A 28 45.26 -25.12 -64.17
N VAL A 29 44.56 -25.73 -63.21
CA VAL A 29 44.20 -27.15 -63.23
C VAL A 29 43.30 -27.48 -64.43
N ARG A 30 42.32 -26.64 -64.77
CA ARG A 30 41.50 -26.84 -65.99
C ARG A 30 42.32 -26.79 -67.29
N LYS A 31 43.35 -25.95 -67.36
CA LYS A 31 44.18 -25.78 -68.57
C LYS A 31 45.32 -26.81 -68.67
N THR A 32 45.88 -27.26 -67.55
CA THR A 32 47.05 -28.16 -67.55
C THR A 32 46.74 -29.62 -67.28
N CYS A 33 45.63 -29.96 -66.61
CA CYS A 33 45.24 -31.36 -66.46
C CYS A 33 44.44 -31.83 -67.67
N VAL A 34 45.09 -32.60 -68.54
CA VAL A 34 44.40 -33.55 -69.41
C VAL A 34 44.08 -34.77 -68.55
N CYS A 35 42.86 -34.82 -67.99
CA CYS A 35 42.44 -35.97 -67.20
C CYS A 35 42.40 -37.22 -68.10
N PRO A 36 43.12 -38.30 -67.78
CA PRO A 36 43.01 -39.54 -68.54
C PRO A 36 41.58 -40.07 -68.41
N VAL A 37 40.92 -40.28 -69.55
CA VAL A 37 39.58 -40.86 -69.58
C VAL A 37 39.74 -42.37 -69.32
N PRO A 38 39.20 -42.91 -68.21
CA PRO A 38 39.42 -44.32 -67.89
C PRO A 38 38.68 -45.20 -68.91
N CYS A 39 39.38 -46.18 -69.49
CA CYS A 39 38.76 -47.18 -70.38
C CYS A 39 37.69 -48.05 -69.67
N LYS A 40 37.69 -48.05 -68.33
CA LYS A 40 36.61 -48.59 -67.49
C LYS A 40 36.13 -47.50 -66.53
N SER A 41 34.97 -46.92 -66.81
CA SER A 41 34.27 -46.03 -65.89
C SER A 41 33.12 -46.77 -65.22
N LEU A 42 33.14 -46.87 -63.91
CA LEU A 42 31.96 -47.23 -63.12
C LEU A 42 31.10 -45.98 -62.98
N LEU A 43 30.03 -45.90 -63.75
CA LEU A 43 29.01 -44.87 -63.63
C LEU A 43 27.91 -45.41 -62.71
N PHE A 44 27.79 -44.81 -61.53
CA PHE A 44 26.61 -44.99 -60.70
C PHE A 44 25.56 -43.98 -61.16
N GLU A 45 24.31 -44.39 -61.35
CA GLU A 45 23.20 -43.45 -61.46
C GLU A 45 22.80 -43.01 -60.04
N PRO A 46 23.12 -41.78 -59.59
CA PRO A 46 22.76 -41.35 -58.26
C PRO A 46 21.26 -41.01 -58.24
N THR A 47 20.46 -41.84 -57.59
CA THR A 47 19.08 -41.51 -57.26
C THR A 47 19.01 -40.97 -55.85
N ILE A 48 18.55 -39.73 -55.68
CA ILE A 48 18.33 -39.12 -54.36
C ILE A 48 16.85 -39.27 -54.01
N SER A 49 16.58 -39.94 -52.89
CA SER A 49 15.28 -39.87 -52.22
C SER A 49 15.43 -39.02 -50.96
N TYR A 50 14.46 -38.15 -50.70
CA TYR A 50 14.39 -37.40 -49.45
C TYR A 50 13.04 -37.64 -48.80
N ALA A 51 13.05 -37.74 -47.48
CA ALA A 51 11.85 -37.84 -46.66
C ALA A 51 12.00 -36.92 -45.46
N THR A 52 10.88 -36.42 -44.95
CA THR A 52 10.88 -35.75 -43.66
C THR A 52 11.11 -36.79 -42.57
N ILE A 53 11.88 -36.42 -41.55
CA ILE A 53 12.09 -37.29 -40.38
C ILE A 53 10.71 -37.58 -39.76
N SER A 54 10.36 -38.86 -39.62
CA SER A 54 9.10 -39.25 -38.97
C SER A 54 9.13 -38.89 -37.47
N THR A 55 7.97 -38.76 -36.84
CA THR A 55 7.89 -38.48 -35.38
C THR A 55 8.63 -39.54 -34.56
N TYR A 56 8.43 -40.82 -34.89
CA TYR A 56 9.13 -41.93 -34.23
C TYR A 56 10.66 -41.88 -34.41
N ALA A 57 11.14 -41.54 -35.62
CA ALA A 57 12.58 -41.40 -35.87
C ALA A 57 13.17 -40.20 -35.10
N ALA A 58 12.42 -39.09 -35.00
CA ALA A 58 12.82 -37.95 -34.20
C ALA A 58 12.92 -38.30 -32.71
N GLU A 59 11.93 -39.01 -32.16
CA GLU A 59 11.94 -39.48 -30.76
C GLU A 59 13.09 -40.46 -30.47
N SER A 60 13.35 -41.40 -31.39
CA SER A 60 14.47 -42.35 -31.27
C SER A 60 15.84 -41.66 -31.37
N LEU A 61 15.97 -40.64 -32.21
CA LEU A 61 17.18 -39.83 -32.26
C LEU A 61 17.34 -39.00 -30.99
N LEU A 62 16.25 -38.44 -30.47
CA LEU A 62 16.25 -37.64 -29.26
C LEU A 62 16.69 -38.49 -28.05
N SER A 63 16.19 -39.72 -27.91
CA SER A 63 16.65 -40.64 -26.84
C SER A 63 18.13 -41.00 -26.97
N ARG A 64 18.61 -41.32 -28.17
CA ARG A 64 20.05 -41.57 -28.42
C ARG A 64 20.93 -40.36 -28.12
N ILE A 65 20.45 -39.15 -28.40
CA ILE A 65 21.17 -37.90 -28.11
C ILE A 65 21.25 -37.64 -26.60
N LEU A 66 20.20 -37.98 -25.85
CA LEU A 66 20.20 -37.88 -24.39
C LEU A 66 21.21 -38.86 -23.75
N ASP A 67 21.33 -40.09 -24.27
CA ASP A 67 22.23 -41.11 -23.72
C ASP A 67 23.72 -40.91 -24.09
N SER A 68 24.02 -40.12 -25.12
CA SER A 68 25.38 -39.98 -25.69
C SER A 68 26.20 -38.80 -25.17
N GLY A 69 25.66 -37.99 -24.23
CA GLY A 69 26.32 -36.79 -23.69
C GLY A 69 26.43 -35.63 -24.69
N VAL A 70 25.77 -35.72 -25.85
CA VAL A 70 25.75 -34.67 -26.88
C VAL A 70 25.09 -33.39 -26.36
N GLN A 71 24.07 -33.51 -25.50
CA GLN A 71 23.40 -32.37 -24.90
C GLN A 71 24.36 -31.48 -24.08
N GLU A 72 25.28 -32.06 -23.31
CA GLU A 72 26.27 -31.27 -22.55
C GLU A 72 27.26 -30.56 -23.48
N LYS A 73 27.72 -31.24 -24.53
CA LYS A 73 28.60 -30.65 -25.55
C LYS A 73 27.92 -29.49 -26.27
N PHE A 74 26.63 -29.63 -26.59
CA PHE A 74 25.83 -28.58 -27.18
C PHE A 74 25.72 -27.37 -26.26
N ILE A 75 25.41 -27.58 -24.98
CA ILE A 75 25.33 -26.49 -23.99
C ILE A 75 26.68 -25.77 -23.85
N ARG A 76 27.80 -26.51 -23.76
CA ARG A 76 29.15 -25.91 -23.71
C ARG A 76 29.46 -25.10 -24.97
N ALA A 77 29.14 -25.62 -26.16
CA ALA A 77 29.33 -24.90 -27.41
C ALA A 77 28.51 -23.60 -27.47
N ARG A 78 27.27 -23.61 -26.97
CA ARG A 78 26.40 -22.43 -26.90
C ARG A 78 26.91 -21.38 -25.93
N GLU A 79 27.43 -21.78 -24.77
CA GLU A 79 28.10 -20.89 -23.81
C GLU A 79 29.28 -20.17 -24.46
N VAL A 80 30.18 -20.93 -25.10
CA VAL A 80 31.36 -20.38 -25.79
C VAL A 80 30.94 -19.43 -26.91
N THR A 81 29.94 -19.82 -27.72
CA THR A 81 29.44 -18.98 -28.81
C THR A 81 28.90 -17.64 -28.31
N ASN A 82 28.13 -17.65 -27.21
CA ASN A 82 27.58 -16.42 -26.63
C ASN A 82 28.64 -15.45 -26.11
N ARG A 83 29.81 -15.95 -25.74
CA ARG A 83 30.95 -15.13 -25.27
C ARG A 83 31.81 -14.61 -26.42
N ILE A 84 32.03 -15.42 -27.46
CA ILE A 84 32.87 -15.04 -28.61
C ILE A 84 32.13 -14.08 -29.55
N GLN A 85 30.81 -14.21 -29.69
CA GLN A 85 30.02 -13.31 -30.52
C GLN A 85 29.95 -11.92 -29.90
N LEU A 86 30.83 -11.02 -30.34
CA LEU A 86 30.99 -9.66 -29.82
C LEU A 86 29.66 -8.90 -29.70
N LYS A 87 28.78 -9.00 -30.71
CA LYS A 87 27.47 -8.34 -30.69
C LYS A 87 26.58 -8.85 -29.56
N VAL A 88 26.49 -10.17 -29.38
CA VAL A 88 25.62 -10.82 -28.38
C VAL A 88 26.15 -10.59 -26.97
N PHE A 89 27.46 -10.70 -26.78
CA PHE A 89 28.11 -10.45 -25.51
C PHE A 89 27.97 -8.98 -25.09
N LYS A 90 28.23 -8.03 -26.01
CA LYS A 90 28.08 -6.59 -25.75
C LYS A 90 26.65 -6.24 -25.35
N THR A 91 25.64 -6.71 -26.08
CA THR A 91 24.23 -6.46 -25.71
C THR A 91 23.89 -7.03 -24.33
N THR A 92 24.35 -8.25 -24.01
CA THR A 92 24.12 -8.84 -22.69
C THR A 92 24.80 -8.02 -21.59
N ARG A 93 26.04 -7.59 -21.83
CA ARG A 93 26.81 -6.74 -20.90
C ARG A 93 26.13 -5.40 -20.63
N ASP A 94 25.70 -4.70 -21.69
CA ASP A 94 25.06 -3.40 -21.57
C ASP A 94 23.75 -3.50 -20.76
N LEU A 95 22.98 -4.57 -20.96
CA LEU A 95 21.76 -4.84 -20.18
C LEU A 95 22.04 -5.14 -18.71
N LEU A 96 23.10 -5.91 -18.39
CA LEU A 96 23.47 -6.21 -17.00
C LEU A 96 24.00 -4.97 -16.27
N ILE A 97 24.79 -4.13 -16.94
CA ILE A 97 25.26 -2.85 -16.39
C ILE A 97 24.06 -1.93 -16.13
N ASN A 98 23.11 -1.86 -17.08
CA ASN A 98 21.89 -1.07 -16.89
C ASN A 98 21.06 -1.57 -15.70
N LEU A 99 20.94 -2.89 -15.53
CA LEU A 99 20.26 -3.49 -14.39
C LEU A 99 20.90 -3.08 -13.06
N GLU A 100 22.23 -3.19 -12.93
CA GLU A 100 22.94 -2.77 -11.72
C GLU A 100 22.73 -1.28 -11.42
N ASN A 101 22.87 -0.44 -12.45
CA ASN A 101 22.71 1.01 -12.32
C ASN A 101 21.29 1.40 -11.91
N SER A 102 20.26 0.72 -12.43
CA SER A 102 18.87 0.95 -12.03
C SER A 102 18.53 0.37 -10.65
N PHE A 103 19.20 -0.70 -10.21
CA PHE A 103 18.96 -1.31 -8.90
C PHE A 103 19.60 -0.53 -7.75
N ARG A 104 20.81 0.01 -7.93
CA ARG A 104 21.54 0.75 -6.90
C ARG A 104 20.70 1.84 -6.20
N PRO A 105 19.99 2.75 -6.90
CA PRO A 105 19.17 3.76 -6.24
C PRO A 105 17.94 3.17 -5.55
N VAL A 106 17.39 2.05 -6.04
CA VAL A 106 16.29 1.34 -5.38
C VAL A 106 16.77 0.70 -4.09
N LYS A 107 17.94 0.04 -4.09
CA LYS A 107 18.53 -0.53 -2.88
C LYS A 107 18.79 0.54 -1.80
N SER A 108 19.37 1.68 -2.19
CA SER A 108 19.59 2.83 -1.29
C SER A 108 18.29 3.35 -0.67
N PHE A 109 17.19 3.34 -1.43
CA PHE A 109 15.88 3.73 -0.94
C PHE A 109 15.38 2.81 0.20
N PHE A 110 15.60 1.50 0.06
CA PHE A 110 15.21 0.52 1.08
C PHE A 110 16.10 0.60 2.33
N ASP A 111 17.42 0.70 2.14
CA ASP A 111 18.39 0.61 3.23
C ASP A 111 18.43 1.88 4.10
N VAL A 112 18.13 3.05 3.55
CA VAL A 112 18.33 4.34 4.23
C VAL A 112 17.08 5.20 4.22
N ASP A 113 16.52 5.52 3.05
CA ASP A 113 15.53 6.61 2.95
C ASP A 113 14.17 6.25 3.56
N LEU A 114 13.60 5.10 3.19
CA LEU A 114 12.23 4.76 3.62
C LEU A 114 12.18 4.40 5.12
N ALA A 115 13.13 3.61 5.60
CA ALA A 115 13.21 3.23 7.01
C ALA A 115 13.37 4.47 7.94
N ASN A 116 14.28 5.39 7.59
CA ASN A 116 14.49 6.60 8.37
C ASN A 116 13.24 7.47 8.41
N ARG A 117 12.55 7.65 7.28
CA ARG A 117 11.33 8.47 7.25
C ARG A 117 10.20 7.87 8.06
N ILE A 118 10.03 6.55 8.05
CA ILE A 118 9.03 5.85 8.86
C ILE A 118 9.35 6.04 10.35
N ASN A 119 10.58 5.74 10.76
CA ASN A 119 10.99 5.82 12.17
C ASN A 119 10.89 7.24 12.71
N SER A 120 11.33 8.26 11.94
CA SER A 120 11.19 9.65 12.34
C SER A 120 9.72 10.06 12.51
N GLN A 121 8.83 9.66 11.61
CA GLN A 121 7.39 9.96 11.78
C GLN A 121 6.80 9.28 13.01
N ILE A 122 7.14 8.01 13.28
CA ILE A 122 6.69 7.29 14.48
C ILE A 122 7.12 8.04 15.74
N GLU A 123 8.38 8.47 15.82
CA GLU A 123 8.90 9.20 16.97
C GLU A 123 8.19 10.54 17.16
N ILE A 124 8.04 11.32 16.09
CA ILE A 124 7.40 12.63 16.13
C ILE A 124 5.93 12.52 16.55
N ILE A 125 5.17 11.59 15.98
CA ILE A 125 3.76 11.38 16.36
C ILE A 125 3.67 10.93 17.81
N SER A 126 4.55 10.04 18.25
CA SER A 126 4.56 9.58 19.64
C SER A 126 4.76 10.74 20.62
N ASN A 127 5.70 11.65 20.29
CA ASN A 127 5.95 12.85 21.08
C ASN A 127 4.75 13.81 21.05
N LEU A 128 4.20 14.13 19.86
CA LEU A 128 3.04 14.99 19.70
C LEU A 128 1.80 14.43 20.43
N TYR A 129 1.58 13.12 20.36
CA TYR A 129 0.50 12.44 21.07
C TYR A 129 0.66 12.59 22.58
N ASN A 130 1.85 12.31 23.13
CA ASN A 130 2.09 12.42 24.57
C ASN A 130 1.93 13.87 25.06
N THR A 131 2.53 14.84 24.38
CA THR A 131 2.39 16.26 24.74
C THR A 131 0.93 16.70 24.68
N THR A 132 0.21 16.36 23.60
CA THR A 132 -1.21 16.74 23.48
C THR A 132 -2.07 16.03 24.53
N LYS A 133 -1.75 14.78 24.88
CA LYS A 133 -2.43 14.00 25.93
C LYS A 133 -2.28 14.64 27.30
N GLU A 134 -1.10 15.14 27.64
CA GLU A 134 -0.86 15.85 28.90
C GLU A 134 -1.71 17.12 28.99
N GLN A 135 -1.76 17.90 27.91
CA GLN A 135 -2.58 19.12 27.85
C GLN A 135 -4.07 18.82 27.92
N TRP A 136 -4.51 17.79 27.20
CA TRP A 136 -5.88 17.30 27.26
C TRP A 136 -6.26 16.82 28.66
N ALA A 137 -5.43 15.97 29.29
CA ALA A 137 -5.69 15.44 30.63
C ALA A 137 -5.76 16.53 31.70
N LEU A 138 -4.89 17.54 31.60
CA LEU A 138 -4.96 18.72 32.48
C LEU A 138 -6.31 19.44 32.31
N LYS A 139 -6.73 19.68 31.06
CA LYS A 139 -8.00 20.36 30.77
C LYS A 139 -9.21 19.54 31.20
N GLU A 140 -9.22 18.24 30.93
CA GLU A 140 -10.25 17.28 31.36
C GLU A 140 -10.41 17.31 32.89
N HIS A 141 -9.30 17.28 33.62
CA HIS A 141 -9.32 17.41 35.08
C HIS A 141 -9.94 18.74 35.55
N LEU A 142 -9.65 19.85 34.87
CA LEU A 142 -10.25 21.16 35.20
C LEU A 142 -11.74 21.23 34.89
N ASN A 143 -12.18 20.67 33.77
CA ASN A 143 -13.61 20.57 33.43
C ASN A 143 -14.35 19.74 34.49
N LYS A 144 -13.82 18.56 34.87
CA LYS A 144 -14.39 17.72 35.94
C LYS A 144 -14.42 18.44 37.29
N TYR A 145 -13.38 19.22 37.60
CA TYR A 145 -13.36 20.05 38.80
C TYR A 145 -14.44 21.14 38.77
N GLN A 146 -14.62 21.80 37.63
CA GLN A 146 -15.66 22.82 37.43
C GLN A 146 -17.08 22.23 37.56
N ILE A 147 -17.33 21.04 37.00
CA ILE A 147 -18.58 20.28 37.19
C ILE A 147 -18.81 20.03 38.68
N TYR A 148 -17.81 19.49 39.39
CA TYR A 148 -17.92 19.17 40.81
C TYR A 148 -18.24 20.41 41.66
N VAL A 149 -17.54 21.54 41.42
CA VAL A 149 -17.80 22.79 42.14
C VAL A 149 -19.21 23.29 41.86
N THR A 150 -19.68 23.20 40.61
CA THR A 150 -21.05 23.57 40.25
C THR A 150 -22.08 22.72 40.99
N GLU A 151 -21.93 21.39 40.98
CA GLU A 151 -22.84 20.47 41.67
C GLU A 151 -22.84 20.66 43.19
N LYS A 152 -21.65 20.73 43.80
CA LYS A 152 -21.54 20.73 45.26
C LYS A 152 -21.72 22.11 45.88
N CYS A 153 -21.28 23.18 45.21
CA CYS A 153 -21.29 24.51 45.80
C CYS A 153 -22.53 25.33 45.41
N PHE A 154 -23.15 25.04 44.26
CA PHE A 154 -24.31 25.80 43.75
C PHE A 154 -25.60 24.97 43.71
N ILE A 155 -25.58 23.76 43.15
CA ILE A 155 -26.79 22.90 43.10
C ILE A 155 -27.19 22.43 44.50
N ARG A 156 -26.22 21.97 45.31
CA ARG A 156 -26.51 21.59 46.70
C ARG A 156 -26.93 22.78 47.56
N LEU A 157 -26.43 23.98 47.26
CA LEU A 157 -26.87 25.21 47.92
C LEU A 157 -28.35 25.49 47.62
N ARG A 158 -28.76 25.43 46.34
CA ARG A 158 -30.17 25.52 45.94
C ARG A 158 -31.04 24.50 46.68
N GLU A 159 -30.63 23.23 46.71
CA GLU A 159 -31.34 22.17 47.44
C GLU A 159 -31.47 22.47 48.93
N GLY A 160 -30.38 22.91 49.57
CA GLY A 160 -30.39 23.28 50.98
C GLY A 160 -31.34 24.45 51.27
N MET A 161 -31.41 25.44 50.39
CA MET A 161 -32.34 26.58 50.54
C MET A 161 -33.80 26.17 50.29
N GLU A 162 -34.01 25.26 49.35
CA GLU A 162 -35.31 24.64 49.07
C GLU A 162 -35.83 23.89 50.31
N GLU A 163 -35.01 22.99 50.85
CA GLU A 163 -35.33 22.16 52.03
C GLU A 163 -35.60 23.02 53.28
N ARG A 164 -34.85 24.11 53.47
CA ARG A 164 -34.90 24.92 54.70
C ARG A 164 -35.92 26.05 54.69
N THR A 165 -36.23 26.62 53.52
CA THR A 165 -37.03 27.85 53.45
C THR A 165 -38.07 27.86 52.33
N LEU A 166 -37.67 27.66 51.07
CA LEU A 166 -38.57 27.93 49.94
C LEU A 166 -39.73 26.94 49.84
N ARG A 167 -39.51 25.68 50.24
CA ARG A 167 -40.56 24.67 50.27
C ARG A 167 -41.72 25.08 51.18
N TYR A 168 -41.43 25.68 52.33
CA TYR A 168 -42.43 25.98 53.37
C TYR A 168 -43.34 27.18 53.07
N ILE A 169 -43.06 28.00 52.05
CA ILE A 169 -43.88 29.18 51.74
C ILE A 169 -45.30 28.76 51.35
N CYS A 170 -45.41 27.78 50.45
CA CYS A 170 -46.69 27.31 49.92
C CYS A 170 -46.85 25.79 50.13
N PHE A 171 -46.14 25.23 51.12
CA PHE A 171 -46.37 23.86 51.55
C PHE A 171 -47.75 23.78 52.20
N ASP A 172 -48.61 22.94 51.64
CA ASP A 172 -49.98 22.74 52.11
C ASP A 172 -50.78 24.04 52.31
N PHE A 173 -50.67 24.94 51.32
CA PHE A 173 -51.36 26.24 51.35
C PHE A 173 -52.89 26.12 51.42
N ILE A 174 -53.45 24.96 51.05
CA ILE A 174 -54.89 24.67 51.14
C ILE A 174 -55.31 24.56 52.61
N SER A 175 -54.61 23.76 53.42
CA SER A 175 -54.89 23.67 54.86
C SER A 175 -54.72 25.01 55.57
N PHE A 176 -53.75 25.84 55.13
CA PHE A 176 -53.63 27.21 55.63
C PHE A 176 -54.88 28.05 55.32
N ILE A 177 -55.35 28.05 54.08
CA ILE A 177 -56.58 28.78 53.68
C ILE A 177 -57.76 28.31 54.51
N SER A 178 -57.99 26.99 54.59
CA SER A 178 -59.14 26.42 55.32
C SER A 178 -59.11 26.81 56.80
N ARG A 179 -57.94 26.72 57.45
CA ARG A 179 -57.78 27.14 58.85
C ARG A 179 -58.04 28.65 59.03
N MET A 180 -57.51 29.49 58.14
CA MET A 180 -57.70 30.94 58.22
C MET A 180 -59.17 31.33 58.02
N GLU A 181 -59.86 30.73 57.04
CA GLU A 181 -61.29 30.96 56.82
C GLU A 181 -62.12 30.51 58.01
N GLU A 182 -61.84 29.33 58.57
CA GLU A 182 -62.56 28.81 59.73
C GLU A 182 -62.38 29.68 60.98
N GLN A 183 -61.12 30.09 61.27
CA GLN A 183 -60.81 30.98 62.38
C GLN A 183 -61.43 32.37 62.21
N ILE A 184 -61.47 32.93 61.00
CA ILE A 184 -62.08 34.24 60.76
C ILE A 184 -63.62 34.15 60.84
N ARG A 185 -64.22 33.07 60.34
CA ARG A 185 -65.67 32.82 60.45
C ARG A 185 -66.10 32.60 61.89
N SER A 186 -65.26 31.96 62.72
CA SER A 186 -65.58 31.73 64.13
C SER A 186 -65.62 33.00 64.97
N LEU A 187 -65.02 34.11 64.52
CA LEU A 187 -65.15 35.42 65.18
C LEU A 187 -66.60 35.96 65.21
N VAL A 188 -67.50 35.45 64.35
CA VAL A 188 -68.88 35.94 64.19
C VAL A 188 -69.93 34.87 64.54
N LYS A 189 -69.52 33.68 64.99
CA LYS A 189 -70.47 32.58 65.29
C LYS A 189 -71.28 32.90 66.57
N PRO A 190 -72.62 32.80 66.54
CA PRO A 190 -73.48 33.36 67.59
C PRO A 190 -73.67 32.49 68.85
N GLU A 191 -73.23 31.22 68.88
CA GLU A 191 -73.81 30.29 69.86
C GLU A 191 -73.07 30.14 71.20
N ILE A 192 -71.74 30.28 71.30
CA ILE A 192 -71.03 30.25 72.61
C ILE A 192 -69.68 30.97 72.47
N ILE A 193 -69.65 32.29 72.52
CA ILE A 193 -68.37 33.02 72.53
C ILE A 193 -68.37 34.05 73.66
N ASP A 194 -67.77 33.67 74.78
CA ASP A 194 -67.28 34.64 75.76
C ASP A 194 -66.20 35.51 75.11
N LYS A 195 -66.12 36.79 75.50
CA LYS A 195 -65.11 37.74 74.99
C LYS A 195 -63.68 37.16 75.01
N ASN A 196 -63.36 36.35 76.02
CA ASN A 196 -62.08 35.66 76.16
C ASN A 196 -61.77 34.69 75.00
N LEU A 197 -62.79 34.03 74.44
CA LEU A 197 -62.64 33.09 73.32
C LEU A 197 -62.43 33.86 72.00
N THR A 198 -63.13 34.98 71.79
CA THR A 198 -62.91 35.87 70.64
C THR A 198 -61.48 36.42 70.65
N ASP A 199 -61.01 36.88 71.80
CA ASP A 199 -59.65 37.40 71.99
C ASP A 199 -58.60 36.32 71.69
N MET A 200 -58.83 35.09 72.15
CA MET A 200 -57.96 33.96 71.87
C MET A 200 -57.90 33.62 70.37
N ILE A 201 -59.04 33.55 69.69
CA ILE A 201 -59.10 33.24 68.24
C ILE A 201 -58.38 34.33 67.44
N TYR A 202 -58.64 35.61 67.74
CA TYR A 202 -57.97 36.73 67.09
C TYR A 202 -56.46 36.71 67.32
N PHE A 203 -56.02 36.39 68.54
CA PHE A 203 -54.61 36.20 68.86
C PHE A 203 -53.97 35.07 68.04
N LEU A 204 -54.65 33.93 67.90
CA LEU A 204 -54.18 32.79 67.11
C LEU A 204 -54.02 33.13 65.63
N ILE A 205 -55.01 33.82 65.04
CA ILE A 205 -54.94 34.29 63.64
C ILE A 205 -53.70 35.18 63.42
N ASN A 206 -53.49 36.14 64.31
CA ASN A 206 -52.34 37.06 64.23
C ASN A 206 -51.01 36.33 64.44
N ARG A 207 -50.94 35.39 65.39
CA ARG A 207 -49.75 34.57 65.64
C ARG A 207 -49.40 33.75 64.40
N ASP A 208 -50.36 33.01 63.86
CA ASP A 208 -50.14 32.13 62.72
C ASP A 208 -49.77 32.95 61.47
N SER A 209 -50.48 34.05 61.20
CA SER A 209 -50.17 34.97 60.09
C SER A 209 -48.75 35.53 60.18
N LYS A 210 -48.33 35.98 61.38
CA LYS A 210 -46.96 36.47 61.61
C LYS A 210 -45.91 35.38 61.43
N GLU A 211 -46.18 34.14 61.83
CA GLU A 211 -45.26 33.02 61.62
C GLU A 211 -45.04 32.74 60.13
N TYR A 212 -46.12 32.68 59.34
CA TYR A 212 -46.02 32.52 57.88
C TYR A 212 -45.34 33.73 57.21
N MET A 213 -45.60 34.94 57.70
CA MET A 213 -44.94 36.15 57.23
C MET A 213 -43.43 36.11 57.46
N ASN A 214 -43.00 35.68 58.65
CA ASN A 214 -41.58 35.50 58.98
C ASN A 214 -40.91 34.44 58.09
N LYS A 215 -41.61 33.35 57.75
CA LYS A 215 -41.13 32.34 56.79
C LYS A 215 -40.93 32.95 55.40
N ASN A 216 -41.87 33.78 54.93
CA ASN A 216 -41.75 34.49 53.65
C ASN A 216 -40.55 35.45 53.62
N VAL A 217 -40.33 36.22 54.69
CA VAL A 217 -39.18 37.15 54.77
C VAL A 217 -37.86 36.39 54.72
N LYS A 218 -37.71 35.31 55.51
CA LYS A 218 -36.51 34.46 55.49
C LYS A 218 -36.28 33.83 54.11
N ALA A 219 -37.34 33.35 53.47
CA ALA A 219 -37.23 32.72 52.16
C ALA A 219 -36.91 33.72 51.04
N LEU A 220 -37.42 34.95 51.12
CA LEU A 220 -37.04 36.03 50.20
C LEU A 220 -35.56 36.36 50.34
N GLN A 221 -35.07 36.53 51.57
CA GLN A 221 -33.65 36.80 51.83
C GLN A 221 -32.76 35.67 51.27
N ASN A 222 -33.06 34.42 51.61
CA ASN A 222 -32.32 33.26 51.12
C ASN A 222 -32.33 33.18 49.59
N PHE A 223 -33.49 33.39 48.95
CA PHE A 223 -33.56 33.36 47.49
C PHE A 223 -32.73 34.48 46.83
N THR A 224 -32.76 35.69 47.40
CA THR A 224 -31.92 36.79 46.94
C THR A 224 -30.43 36.48 47.12
N GLU A 225 -30.03 35.87 48.24
CA GLU A 225 -28.66 35.41 48.47
C GLU A 225 -28.26 34.30 47.48
N LEU A 226 -29.13 33.32 47.20
CA LEU A 226 -28.90 32.27 46.20
C LEU A 226 -28.64 32.85 44.82
N MET A 227 -29.55 33.72 44.35
CA MET A 227 -29.46 34.29 43.01
C MET A 227 -28.28 35.26 42.89
N GLY A 228 -27.96 36.00 43.97
CA GLY A 228 -26.76 36.83 44.03
C GLY A 228 -25.48 36.00 44.01
N ALA A 229 -25.45 34.88 44.74
CA ALA A 229 -24.32 33.96 44.75
C ALA A 229 -24.10 33.30 43.39
N PHE A 230 -25.18 32.91 42.73
CA PHE A 230 -25.14 32.35 41.38
C PHE A 230 -24.69 33.40 40.35
N ALA A 231 -25.29 34.59 40.34
CA ALA A 231 -24.94 35.66 39.39
C ALA A 231 -23.49 36.13 39.49
N ASN A 232 -22.97 36.25 40.71
CA ASN A 232 -21.61 36.74 40.97
C ASN A 232 -20.56 35.61 41.07
N GLY A 233 -21.00 34.35 41.09
CA GLY A 233 -20.17 33.18 41.37
C GLY A 233 -19.55 33.16 42.76
N THR A 234 -20.25 33.69 43.78
CA THR A 234 -19.75 33.66 45.16
C THR A 234 -20.05 32.31 45.81
N LEU A 235 -19.06 31.74 46.49
CA LEU A 235 -19.19 30.45 47.16
C LEU A 235 -19.77 30.61 48.55
N LEU A 236 -20.98 30.09 48.77
CA LEU A 236 -21.57 29.95 50.10
C LEU A 236 -21.26 28.59 50.71
N PHE A 237 -21.20 27.53 49.89
CA PHE A 237 -20.83 26.18 50.31
C PHE A 237 -19.39 25.88 49.88
N HIS A 238 -18.66 25.18 50.74
CA HIS A 238 -17.25 24.85 50.55
C HIS A 238 -17.08 23.34 50.63
N TYR A 239 -16.81 22.71 49.49
CA TYR A 239 -16.54 21.28 49.40
C TYR A 239 -15.16 21.04 48.81
N LYS A 240 -14.42 20.08 49.37
CA LYS A 240 -13.08 19.71 48.91
C LYS A 240 -13.20 18.83 47.66
N TYR A 241 -12.52 19.19 46.58
CA TYR A 241 -12.35 18.33 45.41
C TYR A 241 -11.03 17.57 45.50
N LEU A 242 -11.09 16.25 45.62
CA LEU A 242 -9.91 15.39 45.76
C LEU A 242 -8.93 15.93 46.83
N ASN A 243 -7.69 16.23 46.43
CA ASN A 243 -6.66 16.79 47.30
C ASN A 243 -6.51 18.31 47.18
N ILE A 244 -7.37 18.99 46.42
CA ILE A 244 -7.30 20.44 46.21
C ILE A 244 -7.88 21.18 47.43
N PRO A 245 -7.20 22.22 47.96
CA PRO A 245 -7.74 23.03 49.03
C PRO A 245 -9.03 23.76 48.64
N MET A 246 -10.00 23.83 49.55
CA MET A 246 -11.33 24.41 49.27
C MET A 246 -11.28 25.89 48.84
N TRP A 247 -10.28 26.64 49.30
CA TRP A 247 -10.15 28.06 48.96
C TRP A 247 -9.76 28.30 47.49
N HIS A 248 -9.31 27.26 46.76
CA HIS A 248 -9.07 27.33 45.32
C HIS A 248 -10.37 27.37 44.52
N ASN A 249 -11.48 26.84 45.07
CA ASN A 249 -12.75 26.69 44.34
C ASN A 249 -13.22 28.02 43.75
N LYS A 250 -12.92 29.16 44.39
CA LYS A 250 -13.37 30.50 43.97
C LYS A 250 -12.87 30.93 42.60
N TYR A 251 -11.79 30.31 42.11
CA TYR A 251 -11.16 30.65 40.83
C TYR A 251 -11.62 29.74 39.68
N ILE A 252 -12.22 28.58 39.97
CA ILE A 252 -12.71 27.64 38.93
C ILE A 252 -14.21 27.79 38.65
N VAL A 253 -14.91 28.64 39.41
CA VAL A 253 -16.36 28.88 39.23
C VAL A 253 -16.62 29.44 37.83
N PRO A 254 -17.57 28.87 37.06
CA PRO A 254 -17.88 29.37 35.72
C PRO A 254 -18.77 30.61 35.78
N ARG A 255 -18.18 31.75 36.19
CA ARG A 255 -18.90 33.01 36.43
C ARG A 255 -19.54 33.56 35.17
N GLN A 256 -18.88 33.44 34.02
CA GLN A 256 -19.39 33.96 32.76
C GLN A 256 -20.60 33.15 32.33
N LEU A 257 -20.52 31.83 32.43
CA LEU A 257 -21.66 30.95 32.18
C LEU A 257 -22.83 31.24 33.12
N PHE A 258 -22.58 31.41 34.43
CA PHE A 258 -23.66 31.71 35.37
C PHE A 258 -24.35 33.04 35.07
N ASN A 259 -23.58 34.08 34.74
CA ASN A 259 -24.16 35.36 34.34
C ASN A 259 -24.99 35.23 33.05
N ARG A 260 -24.47 34.51 32.04
CA ARG A 260 -25.20 34.20 30.80
C ARG A 260 -26.46 33.39 31.06
N SER A 261 -26.45 32.43 31.98
CA SER A 261 -27.60 31.56 32.27
C SER A 261 -28.83 32.35 32.72
N ILE A 262 -28.64 33.43 33.49
CA ILE A 262 -29.72 34.29 33.98
C ILE A 262 -30.35 35.08 32.82
N THR A 263 -29.58 35.41 31.81
CA THR A 263 -30.02 36.20 30.64
C THR A 263 -30.28 35.36 29.39
N TYR A 264 -30.05 34.05 29.45
CA TYR A 264 -30.03 33.15 28.30
C TYR A 264 -31.33 33.13 27.50
N SER A 265 -32.47 33.15 28.18
CA SER A 265 -33.78 33.10 27.53
C SER A 265 -34.76 34.09 28.15
N SER A 266 -35.75 34.50 27.36
CA SER A 266 -36.90 35.27 27.87
C SER A 266 -37.57 34.58 29.05
N ASN A 267 -37.56 33.24 29.06
CA ASN A 267 -38.05 32.45 30.19
C ASN A 267 -37.18 32.65 31.43
N SER A 268 -35.86 32.48 31.33
CA SER A 268 -34.94 32.71 32.45
C SER A 268 -35.15 34.07 33.11
N ILE A 269 -35.12 35.14 32.32
CA ILE A 269 -35.29 36.52 32.79
C ILE A 269 -36.64 36.69 33.49
N ASN A 270 -37.72 36.26 32.83
CA ASN A 270 -39.07 36.45 33.35
C ASN A 270 -39.31 35.63 34.62
N HIS A 271 -38.87 34.38 34.67
CA HIS A 271 -39.17 33.48 35.76
C HIS A 271 -38.40 33.85 37.04
N CYS A 272 -37.11 34.18 36.95
CA CYS A 272 -36.33 34.48 38.15
C CYS A 272 -36.73 35.79 38.84
N HIS A 273 -37.00 36.86 38.08
CA HIS A 273 -37.56 38.09 38.66
C HIS A 273 -38.95 37.87 39.27
N MET A 274 -39.76 36.97 38.69
CA MET A 274 -41.12 36.72 39.18
C MET A 274 -41.14 35.97 40.51
N VAL A 275 -40.14 35.12 40.84
CA VAL A 275 -40.11 34.39 42.11
C VAL A 275 -40.20 35.36 43.30
N SER A 276 -39.29 36.34 43.38
CA SER A 276 -39.31 37.35 44.45
C SER A 276 -40.62 38.16 44.48
N LYS A 277 -41.18 38.48 43.31
CA LYS A 277 -42.47 39.19 43.20
C LYS A 277 -43.63 38.36 43.76
N TYR A 278 -43.65 37.05 43.52
CA TYR A 278 -44.68 36.17 44.07
C TYR A 278 -44.52 35.96 45.58
N ILE A 279 -43.30 35.89 46.12
CA ILE A 279 -43.08 35.85 47.58
C ILE A 279 -43.66 37.10 48.25
N ASN A 280 -43.43 38.29 47.67
CA ASN A 280 -44.01 39.54 48.18
C ASN A 280 -45.54 39.57 48.07
N LYS A 281 -46.13 39.07 46.96
CA LYS A 281 -47.59 38.97 46.84
C LYS A 281 -48.21 38.04 47.89
N ILE A 282 -47.56 36.90 48.15
CA ILE A 282 -48.01 35.96 49.18
C ILE A 282 -48.02 36.65 50.55
N ARG A 283 -46.97 37.43 50.85
CA ARG A 283 -46.89 38.26 52.05
C ARG A 283 -48.03 39.27 52.14
N GLU A 284 -48.29 40.02 51.07
CA GLU A 284 -49.40 41.00 51.00
C GLU A 284 -50.76 40.35 51.28
N TYR A 285 -51.02 39.15 50.74
CA TYR A 285 -52.28 38.44 50.99
C TYR A 285 -52.41 37.91 52.43
N ILE A 286 -51.30 37.56 53.10
CA ILE A 286 -51.30 37.24 54.53
C ILE A 286 -51.65 38.48 55.36
N GLU A 287 -51.12 39.65 55.01
CA GLU A 287 -51.49 40.91 55.65
C GLU A 287 -52.98 41.24 55.45
N ASP A 288 -53.54 40.95 54.27
CA ASP A 288 -54.96 41.15 54.01
C ASP A 288 -55.86 40.23 54.86
N TYR A 289 -55.43 39.00 55.15
CA TYR A 289 -56.09 38.14 56.15
C TYR A 289 -56.07 38.76 57.56
N MET A 290 -54.94 39.36 57.97
CA MET A 290 -54.86 40.04 59.28
C MET A 290 -55.78 41.27 59.32
N LYS A 291 -55.85 42.04 58.24
CA LYS A 291 -56.75 43.21 58.13
C LYS A 291 -58.21 42.81 58.25
N ILE A 292 -58.66 41.79 57.50
CA ILE A 292 -60.07 41.35 57.57
C ILE A 292 -60.40 40.72 58.94
N ALA A 293 -59.46 40.02 59.57
CA ALA A 293 -59.61 39.51 60.92
C ALA A 293 -59.77 40.65 61.94
N ASN A 294 -58.97 41.71 61.81
CA ASN A 294 -59.07 42.90 62.65
C ASN A 294 -60.39 43.66 62.47
N ASP A 295 -60.80 43.89 61.22
CA ASP A 295 -62.08 44.53 60.88
C ASP A 295 -63.25 43.73 61.48
N THR A 296 -63.20 42.40 61.36
CA THR A 296 -64.23 41.49 61.89
C THR A 296 -64.25 41.48 63.42
N TYR A 297 -63.08 41.47 64.06
CA TYR A 297 -62.95 41.53 65.52
C TYR A 297 -63.49 42.83 66.12
N GLN A 298 -63.24 43.98 65.46
CA GLN A 298 -63.69 45.29 65.95
C GLN A 298 -65.18 45.54 65.70
N THR A 299 -65.71 45.10 64.55
CA THR A 299 -67.08 45.44 64.11
C THR A 299 -68.10 44.35 64.41
N GLY A 300 -67.65 43.12 64.69
CA GLY A 300 -68.49 41.93 64.83
C GLY A 300 -69.16 41.48 63.52
N LYS A 301 -68.79 42.05 62.36
CA LYS A 301 -69.37 41.73 61.05
C LYS A 301 -68.30 41.22 60.09
N LEU A 302 -68.53 40.05 59.50
CA LEU A 302 -67.63 39.47 58.51
C LEU A 302 -68.09 39.79 57.08
N ASN A 303 -67.18 40.34 56.27
CA ASN A 303 -67.38 40.47 54.82
C ASN A 303 -66.94 39.18 54.10
N MET A 304 -67.90 38.29 53.83
CA MET A 304 -67.63 36.98 53.22
C MET A 304 -66.99 37.10 51.83
N SER A 305 -67.47 38.02 50.99
CA SER A 305 -66.94 38.21 49.63
C SER A 305 -65.48 38.65 49.64
N ARG A 306 -65.08 39.50 50.59
CA ARG A 306 -63.69 39.92 50.74
C ARG A 306 -62.80 38.76 51.21
N LEU A 307 -63.28 37.92 52.13
CA LEU A 307 -62.56 36.73 52.59
C LEU A 307 -62.29 35.76 51.44
N ASP A 308 -63.33 35.42 50.66
CA ASP A 308 -63.22 34.48 49.53
C ASP A 308 -62.25 34.99 48.45
N ILE A 309 -62.25 36.31 48.18
CA ILE A 309 -61.31 36.93 47.23
C ILE A 309 -59.86 36.82 47.71
N ILE A 310 -59.60 37.06 49.00
CA ILE A 310 -58.26 36.94 49.59
C ILE A 310 -57.77 35.49 49.47
N SER A 311 -58.60 34.52 49.85
CA SER A 311 -58.30 33.09 49.73
C SER A 311 -58.00 32.66 48.30
N TYR A 312 -58.82 33.08 47.34
CA TYR A 312 -58.58 32.79 45.92
C TYR A 312 -57.26 33.40 45.44
N ARG A 313 -56.96 34.65 45.79
CA ARG A 313 -55.72 35.34 45.39
C ARG A 313 -54.49 34.69 46.02
N TYR A 314 -54.55 34.33 47.30
CA TYR A 314 -53.50 33.61 48.01
C TYR A 314 -53.20 32.25 47.36
N ALA A 315 -54.24 31.45 47.08
CA ALA A 315 -54.10 30.18 46.37
C ALA A 315 -53.44 30.34 44.98
N LYS A 316 -53.89 31.34 44.21
CA LYS A 316 -53.34 31.65 42.89
C LYS A 316 -51.88 32.10 42.97
N ALA A 317 -51.52 32.89 43.97
CA ALA A 317 -50.14 33.31 44.21
C ALA A 317 -49.23 32.13 44.55
N CYS A 318 -49.70 31.21 45.40
CA CYS A 318 -48.95 30.02 45.76
C CYS A 318 -48.69 29.06 44.59
N ARG A 319 -49.71 28.81 43.76
CA ARG A 319 -49.54 28.04 42.52
C ARG A 319 -48.56 28.73 41.56
N GLY A 320 -48.69 30.04 41.40
CA GLY A 320 -47.79 30.86 40.60
C GLY A 320 -46.34 30.79 41.10
N PHE A 321 -46.12 30.92 42.40
CA PHE A 321 -44.81 30.81 43.03
C PHE A 321 -44.14 29.46 42.73
N ASN A 322 -44.83 28.34 42.99
CA ASN A 322 -44.27 27.00 42.76
C ASN A 322 -43.87 26.78 41.30
N PHE A 323 -44.70 27.22 40.35
CA PHE A 323 -44.39 27.16 38.93
C PHE A 323 -43.19 28.03 38.55
N ARG A 324 -43.16 29.30 38.99
CA ARG A 324 -42.07 30.23 38.65
C ARG A 324 -40.74 29.79 39.27
N LYS A 325 -40.75 29.26 40.49
CA LYS A 325 -39.59 28.71 41.18
C LYS A 325 -39.01 27.51 40.41
N SER A 326 -39.86 26.53 40.08
CA SER A 326 -39.43 25.35 39.29
C SER A 326 -38.86 25.76 37.93
N ALA A 327 -39.52 26.69 37.24
CA ALA A 327 -39.04 27.20 35.96
C ALA A 327 -37.71 27.98 36.08
N CYS A 328 -37.53 28.82 37.10
CA CYS A 328 -36.25 29.52 37.32
C CYS A 328 -35.12 28.52 37.60
N TYR A 329 -35.35 27.46 38.37
CA TYR A 329 -34.36 26.40 38.58
C TYR A 329 -33.98 25.72 37.28
N TYR A 330 -34.97 25.26 36.51
CA TYR A 330 -34.75 24.53 35.26
C TYR A 330 -34.00 25.37 34.22
N PHE A 331 -34.46 26.60 33.96
CA PHE A 331 -33.93 27.43 32.87
C PHE A 331 -32.62 28.17 33.21
N CYS A 332 -32.22 28.22 34.48
CA CYS A 332 -31.04 29.00 34.91
C CYS A 332 -30.02 28.12 35.62
N ILE A 333 -30.43 27.52 36.74
CA ILE A 333 -29.51 26.79 37.63
C ILE A 333 -29.15 25.43 37.03
N ASP A 334 -30.16 24.62 36.67
CA ASP A 334 -29.95 23.29 36.10
C ASP A 334 -29.36 23.38 34.69
N TRP A 335 -29.83 24.33 33.88
CA TRP A 335 -29.27 24.59 32.56
C TRP A 335 -27.76 24.87 32.61
N ALA A 336 -27.29 25.71 33.55
CA ALA A 336 -25.87 26.00 33.67
C ALA A 336 -25.05 24.74 34.01
N LEU A 337 -25.55 23.86 34.89
CA LEU A 337 -24.89 22.59 35.18
C LEU A 337 -24.78 21.71 33.92
N GLU A 338 -25.88 21.61 33.16
CA GLU A 338 -25.90 20.80 31.93
C GLU A 338 -24.94 21.37 30.87
N GLU A 339 -24.79 22.69 30.75
CA GLU A 339 -23.81 23.29 29.84
C GLU A 339 -22.35 22.99 30.26
N VAL A 340 -22.02 23.03 31.56
CA VAL A 340 -20.68 22.64 32.04
C VAL A 340 -20.43 21.15 31.75
N LYS A 341 -21.43 20.28 31.94
CA LYS A 341 -21.31 18.85 31.62
C LYS A 341 -21.14 18.60 30.13
N LYS A 342 -21.93 19.30 29.31
CA LYS A 342 -21.86 19.20 27.86
C LYS A 342 -20.48 19.61 27.34
N LYS A 343 -19.91 20.68 27.85
CA LYS A 343 -18.55 21.13 27.52
C LYS A 343 -17.49 20.04 27.72
N GLU A 344 -17.59 19.25 28.79
CA GLU A 344 -16.69 18.11 29.01
C GLU A 344 -16.91 16.99 27.98
N VAL A 345 -18.16 16.67 27.67
CA VAL A 345 -18.49 15.68 26.64
C VAL A 345 -17.98 16.10 25.27
N ASP A 346 -18.20 17.36 24.88
CA ASP A 346 -17.73 17.92 23.62
C ASP A 346 -16.19 17.90 23.57
N PHE A 347 -15.51 18.22 24.67
CA PHE A 347 -14.04 18.16 24.76
C PHE A 347 -13.50 16.72 24.65
N GLN A 348 -14.19 15.74 25.22
CA GLN A 348 -13.86 14.32 25.06
C GLN A 348 -13.99 13.86 23.59
N MET A 349 -15.00 14.35 22.86
CA MET A 349 -15.15 14.04 21.44
C MET A 349 -13.95 14.54 20.63
N LEU A 350 -13.48 15.77 20.90
CA LEU A 350 -12.28 16.32 20.24
C LEU A 350 -11.04 15.46 20.48
N TRP A 351 -10.87 14.92 21.69
CA TRP A 351 -9.78 14.01 22.00
C TRP A 351 -9.89 12.70 21.25
N ASN A 352 -11.09 12.10 21.22
CA ASN A 352 -11.32 10.84 20.51
C ASN A 352 -10.99 11.00 19.01
N ASP A 353 -11.36 12.13 18.41
CA ASP A 353 -11.03 12.44 17.01
C ASP A 353 -9.51 12.53 16.81
N TYR A 354 -8.79 13.25 17.68
CA TYR A 354 -7.33 13.33 17.65
C TYR A 354 -6.66 11.95 17.81
N GLU A 355 -7.09 11.18 18.81
CA GLU A 355 -6.55 9.86 19.14
C GLU A 355 -6.78 8.86 18.00
N ASN A 356 -7.97 8.86 17.39
CA ASN A 356 -8.27 8.00 16.25
C ASN A 356 -7.35 8.30 15.05
N VAL A 357 -7.13 9.57 14.74
CA VAL A 357 -6.23 9.96 13.64
C VAL A 357 -4.78 9.60 13.96
N ALA A 358 -4.30 9.88 15.18
CA ALA A 358 -2.94 9.53 15.59
C ALA A 358 -2.69 8.01 15.52
N ASN A 359 -3.65 7.21 15.99
CA ASN A 359 -3.58 5.76 15.94
C ASN A 359 -3.60 5.23 14.50
N ASP A 360 -4.43 5.80 13.62
CA ASP A 360 -4.45 5.42 12.21
C ASP A 360 -3.12 5.71 11.51
N ILE A 361 -2.48 6.85 11.79
CA ILE A 361 -1.14 7.14 11.27
C ILE A 361 -0.13 6.12 11.80
N MET A 362 -0.14 5.84 13.11
CA MET A 362 0.77 4.88 13.74
C MET A 362 0.64 3.47 13.15
N LEU A 363 -0.60 3.01 12.96
CA LEU A 363 -0.90 1.71 12.35
C LEU A 363 -0.41 1.64 10.90
N ASN A 364 -0.64 2.69 10.11
CA ASN A 364 -0.18 2.75 8.73
C ASN A 364 1.35 2.73 8.63
N LEU A 365 2.05 3.48 9.49
CA LEU A 365 3.52 3.49 9.52
C LEU A 365 4.08 2.12 9.93
N ASN A 366 3.52 1.49 10.96
CA ASN A 366 3.93 0.15 11.40
C ASN A 366 3.69 -0.93 10.34
N ASN A 367 2.58 -0.85 9.61
CA ASN A 367 2.28 -1.75 8.51
C ASN A 367 3.27 -1.58 7.35
N VAL A 368 3.63 -0.34 6.99
CA VAL A 368 4.66 -0.11 5.97
C VAL A 368 6.02 -0.61 6.46
N ASN A 369 6.36 -0.44 7.74
CA ASN A 369 7.62 -0.89 8.31
C ASN A 369 7.77 -2.43 8.29
N SER A 370 6.69 -3.15 8.60
CA SER A 370 6.69 -4.62 8.55
C SER A 370 6.79 -5.14 7.12
N LEU A 371 6.07 -4.52 6.18
CA LEU A 371 6.20 -4.81 4.74
C LEU A 371 7.62 -4.52 4.24
N LEU A 372 8.18 -3.37 4.62
CA LEU A 372 9.55 -2.97 4.29
C LEU A 372 10.55 -4.03 4.73
N SER A 373 10.48 -4.45 5.99
CA SER A 373 11.37 -5.47 6.56
C SER A 373 11.29 -6.80 5.81
N SER A 374 10.07 -7.24 5.46
CA SER A 374 9.84 -8.47 4.70
C SER A 374 10.39 -8.39 3.27
N VAL A 375 10.17 -7.28 2.57
CA VAL A 375 10.67 -7.05 1.20
C VAL A 375 12.19 -6.94 1.18
N GLN A 376 12.79 -6.28 2.18
CA GLN A 376 14.24 -6.13 2.27
C GLN A 376 14.94 -7.48 2.53
N ALA A 377 14.41 -8.29 3.44
CA ALA A 377 15.00 -9.59 3.81
C ALA A 377 14.90 -10.65 2.70
N ASN A 378 13.83 -10.62 1.90
CA ASN A 378 13.57 -11.62 0.87
C ASN A 378 13.93 -11.10 -0.53
N ILE A 379 13.15 -10.15 -1.03
CA ILE A 379 13.19 -9.71 -2.44
C ILE A 379 14.47 -8.92 -2.76
N ILE A 380 14.80 -7.92 -1.94
CA ILE A 380 15.98 -7.08 -2.20
C ILE A 380 17.27 -7.89 -2.05
N ALA A 381 17.33 -8.80 -1.07
CA ALA A 381 18.46 -9.72 -0.90
C ALA A 381 18.61 -10.67 -2.09
N ASP A 382 17.52 -11.24 -2.60
CA ASP A 382 17.53 -12.13 -3.77
C ASP A 382 17.97 -11.38 -5.05
N LEU A 383 17.49 -10.15 -5.26
CA LEU A 383 17.92 -9.31 -6.39
C LEU A 383 19.40 -8.91 -6.29
N ASP A 384 19.89 -8.58 -5.09
CA ASP A 384 21.30 -8.28 -4.85
C ASP A 384 22.20 -9.50 -5.14
N ALA A 385 21.76 -10.70 -4.74
CA ALA A 385 22.43 -11.95 -5.10
C ALA A 385 22.42 -12.20 -6.62
N GLY A 386 21.30 -11.91 -7.29
CA GLY A 386 21.19 -11.97 -8.75
C GLY A 386 22.15 -11.02 -9.48
N ILE A 387 22.34 -9.80 -8.96
CA ILE A 387 23.29 -8.82 -9.51
C ILE A 387 24.73 -9.23 -9.24
N LYS A 388 25.05 -9.81 -8.08
CA LYS A 388 26.37 -10.41 -7.84
C LYS A 388 26.69 -11.50 -8.86
N LEU A 389 25.74 -12.39 -9.13
CA LEU A 389 25.88 -13.40 -10.19
C LEU A 389 26.05 -12.78 -11.58
N ALA A 390 25.36 -11.67 -11.87
CA ALA A 390 25.57 -10.95 -13.13
C ALA A 390 27.01 -10.43 -13.26
N ASN A 391 27.57 -9.86 -12.19
CA ASN A 391 28.94 -9.37 -12.17
C ASN A 391 29.97 -10.50 -12.25
N ASP A 392 29.70 -11.63 -11.60
CA ASP A 392 30.48 -12.86 -11.73
C ASP A 392 30.50 -13.37 -13.18
N TYR A 393 29.37 -13.30 -13.89
CA TYR A 393 29.31 -13.67 -15.31
C TYR A 393 30.17 -12.74 -16.18
N LEU A 394 30.16 -11.44 -15.89
CA LEU A 394 30.98 -10.45 -16.59
C LEU A 394 32.48 -10.63 -16.31
N ASN A 395 32.83 -11.13 -15.12
CA ASN A 395 34.19 -11.47 -14.69
C ASN A 395 34.63 -12.88 -15.09
N ASP A 396 33.84 -13.57 -15.93
CA ASP A 396 34.16 -14.89 -16.45
C ASP A 396 34.17 -16.04 -15.40
N THR A 397 33.58 -15.85 -14.23
CA THR A 397 33.59 -16.86 -13.14
C THR A 397 32.42 -17.83 -13.20
N ILE A 398 31.30 -17.45 -13.83
CA ILE A 398 30.10 -18.30 -13.97
C ILE A 398 29.59 -18.39 -15.42
N SER A 399 28.80 -19.44 -15.70
CA SER A 399 28.16 -19.64 -17.00
C SER A 399 26.90 -18.81 -17.20
N LYS A 400 26.58 -18.45 -18.45
CA LYS A 400 25.34 -17.75 -18.80
C LYS A 400 24.11 -18.58 -18.46
N ARG A 401 24.20 -19.91 -18.53
CA ARG A 401 23.15 -20.87 -18.15
C ARG A 401 22.78 -20.74 -16.68
N ARG A 402 23.76 -20.62 -15.78
CA ARG A 402 23.49 -20.44 -14.35
C ARG A 402 22.80 -19.10 -14.10
N LEU A 403 23.31 -18.02 -14.70
CA LEU A 403 22.69 -16.70 -14.63
C LEU A 403 21.25 -16.71 -15.15
N ALA A 404 21.04 -17.32 -16.32
CA ALA A 404 19.73 -17.45 -16.93
C ALA A 404 18.78 -18.27 -16.06
N SER A 405 19.21 -19.38 -15.47
CA SER A 405 18.36 -20.19 -14.59
C SER A 405 17.87 -19.45 -13.36
N MET A 406 18.67 -18.52 -12.82
CA MET A 406 18.27 -17.67 -11.69
C MET A 406 17.32 -16.57 -12.14
N LEU A 407 17.73 -15.72 -13.09
CA LEU A 407 16.94 -14.55 -13.52
C LEU A 407 15.62 -14.92 -14.22
N SER A 408 15.54 -16.08 -14.87
CA SER A 408 14.30 -16.61 -15.48
C SER A 408 13.53 -17.56 -14.57
N SER A 409 13.86 -17.61 -13.28
CA SER A 409 13.14 -18.46 -12.34
C SER A 409 11.73 -17.93 -12.08
N GLN A 410 10.81 -18.84 -11.70
CA GLN A 410 9.47 -18.45 -11.27
C GLN A 410 9.54 -17.53 -10.04
N LYS A 411 10.44 -17.85 -9.10
CA LYS A 411 10.70 -17.04 -7.90
C LYS A 411 11.03 -15.60 -8.27
N THR A 412 11.96 -15.36 -9.21
CA THR A 412 12.31 -14.00 -9.64
C THR A 412 11.12 -13.24 -10.22
N ASN A 413 10.26 -13.90 -11.01
CA ASN A 413 9.05 -13.23 -11.52
C ASN A 413 8.07 -12.87 -10.39
N GLU A 414 7.90 -13.75 -9.41
CA GLU A 414 7.08 -13.49 -8.22
C GLU A 414 7.67 -12.33 -7.39
N ASP A 415 8.99 -12.32 -7.17
CA ASP A 415 9.71 -11.25 -6.46
C ASP A 415 9.52 -9.90 -7.16
N VAL A 416 9.62 -9.85 -8.48
CA VAL A 416 9.40 -8.61 -9.27
C VAL A 416 7.96 -8.12 -9.16
N ASN A 417 6.98 -9.02 -9.23
CA ASN A 417 5.56 -8.66 -9.08
C ASN A 417 5.24 -8.18 -7.66
N ASN A 418 5.78 -8.85 -6.65
CA ASN A 418 5.64 -8.45 -5.25
C ASN A 418 6.31 -7.09 -4.98
N LEU A 419 7.45 -6.82 -5.62
CA LEU A 419 8.10 -5.50 -5.55
C LEU A 419 7.27 -4.40 -6.21
N LYS A 420 6.63 -4.69 -7.37
CA LYS A 420 5.68 -3.77 -8.01
C LYS A 420 4.49 -3.46 -7.08
N ALA A 421 3.93 -4.49 -6.46
CA ALA A 421 2.83 -4.35 -5.51
C ALA A 421 3.24 -3.52 -4.29
N PHE A 422 4.43 -3.76 -3.75
CA PHE A 422 4.98 -2.99 -2.64
C PHE A 422 5.07 -1.49 -2.97
N PHE A 423 5.63 -1.10 -4.12
CA PHE A 423 5.71 0.33 -4.47
C PHE A 423 4.34 0.96 -4.70
N SER A 424 3.37 0.22 -5.22
CA SER A 424 1.99 0.69 -5.31
C SER A 424 1.40 0.95 -3.92
N GLU A 425 1.64 0.03 -2.97
CA GLU A 425 1.18 0.15 -1.60
C GLU A 425 1.80 1.36 -0.88
N VAL A 426 3.12 1.58 -1.04
CA VAL A 426 3.82 2.74 -0.47
C VAL A 426 3.25 4.05 -1.00
N ARG A 427 2.94 4.16 -2.30
CA ARG A 427 2.33 5.37 -2.89
C ARG A 427 0.91 5.61 -2.38
N SER A 428 0.10 4.55 -2.31
CA SER A 428 -1.27 4.61 -1.80
C SER A 428 -1.30 5.07 -0.34
N ARG A 429 -0.53 4.40 0.53
CA ARG A 429 -0.41 4.78 1.94
C ARG A 429 0.25 6.13 2.14
N GLY A 430 1.19 6.52 1.28
CA GLY A 430 1.77 7.86 1.28
C GLY A 430 0.73 8.96 1.12
N THR A 431 -0.30 8.72 0.31
CA THR A 431 -1.41 9.66 0.12
C THR A 431 -2.30 9.72 1.36
N LEU A 432 -2.65 8.57 1.93
CA LEU A 432 -3.43 8.49 3.17
C LEU A 432 -2.72 9.19 4.34
N LEU A 433 -1.42 8.93 4.50
CA LEU A 433 -0.61 9.55 5.55
C LEU A 433 -0.52 11.07 5.38
N TYR A 434 -0.34 11.54 4.14
CA TYR A 434 -0.33 12.97 3.85
C TYR A 434 -1.63 13.67 4.29
N ASP A 435 -2.77 13.06 4.00
CA ASP A 435 -4.08 13.58 4.40
C ASP A 435 -4.32 13.46 5.90
N ASN A 436 -3.88 12.36 6.52
CA ASN A 436 -4.03 12.15 7.96
C ASN A 436 -3.19 13.14 8.78
N TRP A 437 -1.99 13.52 8.34
CA TRP A 437 -1.21 14.58 8.98
C TRP A 437 -1.95 15.92 9.00
N LYS A 438 -2.68 16.24 7.91
CA LYS A 438 -3.54 17.44 7.86
C LYS A 438 -4.70 17.33 8.85
N LYS A 439 -5.37 16.17 8.92
CA LYS A 439 -6.45 15.93 9.89
C LYS A 439 -5.94 16.00 11.34
N LEU A 440 -4.75 15.47 11.61
CA LEU A 440 -4.12 15.50 12.92
C LEU A 440 -3.91 16.95 13.37
N SER A 441 -3.35 17.78 12.47
CA SER A 441 -3.18 19.21 12.71
C SER A 441 -4.52 19.89 13.04
N GLN A 442 -5.58 19.61 12.27
CA GLN A 442 -6.90 20.18 12.49
C GLN A 442 -7.50 19.76 13.84
N ALA A 443 -7.33 18.49 14.22
CA ALA A 443 -7.78 17.97 15.51
C ALA A 443 -7.00 18.58 16.68
N SER A 444 -5.67 18.73 16.58
CA SER A 444 -4.86 19.45 17.57
C SER A 444 -5.33 20.89 17.73
N VAL A 445 -5.55 21.60 16.62
CA VAL A 445 -6.04 22.99 16.63
C VAL A 445 -7.42 23.08 17.29
N ALA A 446 -8.32 22.11 17.06
CA ALA A 446 -9.64 22.11 17.69
C ALA A 446 -9.56 21.97 19.23
N ILE A 447 -8.68 21.09 19.73
CA ILE A 447 -8.43 20.94 21.18
C ILE A 447 -7.91 22.26 21.76
N TRP A 448 -6.90 22.87 21.15
CA TRP A 448 -6.33 24.12 21.62
C TRP A 448 -7.31 25.29 21.53
N LYS A 449 -8.10 25.38 20.46
CA LYS A 449 -9.20 26.36 20.37
C LYS A 449 -10.18 26.20 21.53
N SER A 450 -10.60 24.98 21.84
CA SER A 450 -11.49 24.73 22.98
C SER A 450 -10.89 25.21 24.30
N ILE A 451 -9.59 25.00 24.53
CA ILE A 451 -8.86 25.49 25.71
C ILE A 451 -8.83 27.03 25.75
N PHE A 452 -8.43 27.68 24.65
CA PHE A 452 -8.28 29.13 24.60
C PHE A 452 -9.59 29.89 24.58
N THR A 453 -10.68 29.30 24.09
CA THR A 453 -12.01 29.96 24.08
C THR A 453 -12.76 29.83 25.41
N ASP A 454 -12.23 29.06 26.36
CA ASP A 454 -12.91 28.81 27.62
C ASP A 454 -12.65 29.88 28.68
N GLU A 455 -13.39 30.98 28.54
CA GLU A 455 -13.34 32.13 29.43
C GLU A 455 -13.57 31.78 30.92
N ASP A 456 -14.37 30.74 31.19
CA ASP A 456 -14.71 30.32 32.56
C ASP A 456 -13.53 29.69 33.33
N CYS A 457 -12.44 29.32 32.64
CA CYS A 457 -11.23 28.80 33.27
C CYS A 457 -10.09 29.82 33.39
N PHE A 458 -10.22 31.01 32.81
CA PHE A 458 -9.13 32.01 32.79
C PHE A 458 -8.71 32.49 34.19
N GLU A 459 -9.66 32.66 35.11
CA GLU A 459 -9.35 33.00 36.51
C GLU A 459 -8.49 31.92 37.16
N TYR A 460 -8.79 30.65 36.88
CA TYR A 460 -8.02 29.52 37.40
C TYR A 460 -6.64 29.43 36.75
N TYR A 461 -6.52 29.66 35.45
CA TYR A 461 -5.23 29.64 34.74
C TYR A 461 -4.26 30.67 35.33
N ASN A 462 -4.73 31.89 35.59
CA ASN A 462 -3.96 32.93 36.25
C ASN A 462 -3.56 32.54 37.66
N PHE A 463 -4.50 31.99 38.43
CA PHE A 463 -4.26 31.61 39.82
C PHE A 463 -3.26 30.43 39.96
N ALA A 464 -3.40 29.41 39.13
CA ALA A 464 -2.55 28.22 39.13
C ALA A 464 -1.26 28.40 38.31
N ASN A 465 -1.04 29.57 37.73
CA ASN A 465 0.10 29.92 36.88
C ASN A 465 0.31 28.93 35.71
N ILE A 466 -0.78 28.57 35.03
CA ILE A 466 -0.77 27.64 33.87
C ILE A 466 -0.46 28.44 32.61
N THR A 467 0.82 28.78 32.42
CA THR A 467 1.26 29.67 31.34
C THR A 467 0.98 29.13 29.94
N GLN A 468 1.05 27.81 29.76
CA GLN A 468 0.80 27.14 28.47
C GLN A 468 -0.62 27.37 27.90
N PHE A 469 -1.61 27.65 28.75
CA PHE A 469 -2.99 27.95 28.32
C PHE A 469 -3.25 29.46 28.18
N GLN A 470 -2.22 30.28 28.37
CA GLN A 470 -2.27 31.74 28.34
C GLN A 470 -1.41 32.35 27.23
N GLU A 471 -0.83 31.49 26.37
CA GLU A 471 -0.14 31.90 25.16
C GLU A 471 -1.09 32.58 24.17
N ASN A 472 -0.54 33.34 23.23
CA ASN A 472 -1.34 33.93 22.16
C ASN A 472 -1.94 32.79 21.29
N PRO A 473 -3.29 32.70 21.18
CA PRO A 473 -3.94 31.62 20.44
C PRO A 473 -3.48 31.53 18.99
N ASP A 474 -3.29 32.67 18.32
CA ASP A 474 -2.89 32.71 16.91
C ASP A 474 -1.46 32.19 16.73
N ASP A 475 -0.55 32.57 17.62
CA ASP A 475 0.84 32.09 17.57
C ASP A 475 0.89 30.58 17.79
N LYS A 476 0.12 30.06 18.75
CA LYS A 476 0.08 28.62 19.05
C LYS A 476 -0.53 27.81 17.91
N ILE A 477 -1.62 28.28 17.32
CA ILE A 477 -2.27 27.62 16.17
C ILE A 477 -1.31 27.60 14.98
N ASN A 478 -0.64 28.72 14.68
CA ASN A 478 0.35 28.80 13.61
C ASN A 478 1.55 27.87 13.85
N GLU A 479 2.03 27.77 15.10
CA GLU A 479 3.10 26.84 15.49
C GLU A 479 2.70 25.38 15.20
N ILE A 480 1.49 24.98 15.60
CA ILE A 480 0.97 23.62 15.39
C ILE A 480 0.85 23.33 13.89
N GLU A 481 0.20 24.20 13.13
CA GLU A 481 -0.01 24.00 11.70
C GLU A 481 1.31 23.90 10.94
N ARG A 482 2.28 24.77 11.24
CA ARG A 482 3.62 24.71 10.65
C ARG A 482 4.36 23.43 11.01
N THR A 483 4.35 23.04 12.29
CA THR A 483 5.03 21.82 12.74
C THR A 483 4.48 20.58 12.02
N HIS A 484 3.17 20.47 11.88
CA HIS A 484 2.55 19.36 11.17
C HIS A 484 2.82 19.41 9.67
N GLU A 485 2.77 20.59 9.06
CA GLU A 485 3.08 20.80 7.65
C GLU A 485 4.53 20.46 7.32
N ASP A 486 5.48 20.90 8.13
CA ASP A 486 6.91 20.63 7.95
C ASP A 486 7.18 19.13 8.02
N VAL A 487 6.63 18.44 9.02
CA VAL A 487 6.79 16.98 9.15
C VAL A 487 6.14 16.26 7.96
N ARG A 488 4.92 16.64 7.60
CA ARG A 488 4.19 16.08 6.44
C ARG A 488 4.99 16.23 5.15
N ASN A 489 5.60 17.39 4.91
CA ASN A 489 6.33 17.70 3.68
C ASN A 489 7.71 17.05 3.66
N VAL A 490 8.45 17.09 4.78
CA VAL A 490 9.81 16.51 4.91
C VAL A 490 9.76 15.00 4.75
N TYR A 491 8.78 14.33 5.34
CA TYR A 491 8.70 12.87 5.39
C TYR A 491 7.70 12.25 4.39
N ASP A 492 7.28 12.99 3.37
CA ASP A 492 6.36 12.50 2.32
C ASP A 492 6.91 11.26 1.58
N PHE A 493 6.04 10.29 1.32
CA PHE A 493 6.33 9.05 0.61
C PHE A 493 5.97 9.09 -0.88
N ARG A 494 5.08 10.00 -1.30
CA ARG A 494 4.48 9.99 -2.65
C ARG A 494 5.51 10.17 -3.77
N HIS A 495 6.53 10.98 -3.52
CA HIS A 495 7.57 11.32 -4.51
C HIS A 495 8.93 10.70 -4.22
N LEU A 496 9.03 9.80 -3.24
CA LEU A 496 10.30 9.32 -2.70
C LEU A 496 11.16 8.58 -3.74
N ILE A 497 10.55 7.76 -4.60
CA ILE A 497 11.26 6.96 -5.61
C ILE A 497 11.25 7.57 -7.02
N GLY A 498 10.33 8.50 -7.30
CA GLY A 498 10.13 9.07 -8.64
C GLY A 498 9.88 7.98 -9.69
N ASN A 499 10.70 7.98 -10.75
CA ASN A 499 10.66 7.02 -11.85
C ASN A 499 11.67 5.86 -11.71
N LYS A 500 12.46 5.81 -10.62
CA LYS A 500 13.58 4.86 -10.48
C LYS A 500 13.12 3.41 -10.42
N ASP A 501 11.95 3.13 -9.84
CA ASP A 501 11.36 1.79 -9.82
C ASP A 501 10.94 1.35 -11.22
N ARG A 502 10.36 2.26 -12.02
CA ARG A 502 10.04 2.00 -13.42
C ARG A 502 11.29 1.67 -14.24
N ASP A 503 12.38 2.41 -14.04
CA ASP A 503 13.65 2.15 -14.73
C ASP A 503 14.23 0.79 -14.36
N LEU A 504 14.12 0.39 -13.09
CA LEU A 504 14.49 -0.95 -12.62
C LEU A 504 13.63 -2.04 -13.26
N PHE A 505 12.30 -1.88 -13.26
CA PHE A 505 11.40 -2.88 -13.84
C PHE A 505 11.61 -3.04 -15.34
N GLN A 506 11.87 -1.95 -16.06
CA GLN A 506 12.22 -2.02 -17.47
C GLN A 506 13.55 -2.74 -17.71
N ALA A 507 14.57 -2.49 -16.87
CA ALA A 507 15.85 -3.20 -16.96
C ALA A 507 15.70 -4.70 -16.66
N LEU A 508 14.89 -5.06 -15.65
CA LEU A 508 14.56 -6.43 -15.29
C LEU A 508 13.80 -7.15 -16.41
N GLU A 509 12.76 -6.53 -16.98
CA GLU A 509 11.99 -7.12 -18.09
C GLU A 509 12.88 -7.40 -19.31
N ASN A 510 13.74 -6.44 -19.67
CA ASN A 510 14.67 -6.60 -20.79
C ASN A 510 15.65 -7.76 -20.58
N ILE A 511 16.25 -7.89 -19.39
CA ILE A 511 17.21 -8.97 -19.13
C ILE A 511 16.50 -10.32 -19.00
N ILE A 512 15.33 -10.38 -18.35
CA ILE A 512 14.53 -11.60 -18.21
C ILE A 512 14.14 -12.12 -19.59
N GLN A 513 13.74 -11.24 -20.51
CA GLN A 513 13.43 -11.61 -21.90
C GLN A 513 14.64 -12.26 -22.60
N VAL A 514 15.84 -11.67 -22.47
CA VAL A 514 17.07 -12.22 -23.06
C VAL A 514 17.45 -13.57 -22.42
N MET A 515 17.31 -13.71 -21.10
CA MET A 515 17.61 -14.95 -20.39
C MET A 515 16.63 -16.07 -20.73
N ASN A 516 15.35 -15.75 -20.89
CA ASN A 516 14.33 -16.68 -21.38
C ASN A 516 14.64 -17.14 -22.81
N ALA A 517 14.94 -16.20 -23.71
CA ALA A 517 15.33 -16.53 -25.08
C ALA A 517 16.56 -17.45 -25.11
N TYR A 518 17.56 -17.19 -24.26
CA TYR A 518 18.73 -18.05 -24.12
C TYR A 518 18.36 -19.46 -23.62
N LYS A 519 17.53 -19.55 -22.57
CA LYS A 519 17.07 -20.83 -22.01
C LYS A 519 16.31 -21.69 -23.03
N GLU A 520 15.42 -21.08 -23.81
CA GLU A 520 14.75 -21.76 -24.91
C GLU A 520 15.73 -22.23 -25.99
N SER A 521 16.77 -21.42 -26.25
CA SER A 521 17.80 -21.74 -27.23
C SER A 521 18.73 -22.91 -26.85
N LEU A 522 18.64 -23.40 -25.60
CA LEU A 522 19.37 -24.56 -25.09
C LEU A 522 18.58 -25.87 -25.22
N LYS A 523 17.29 -25.81 -25.56
CA LYS A 523 16.45 -27.02 -25.71
C LYS A 523 16.75 -27.70 -27.05
N ILE A 524 16.98 -29.00 -27.00
CA ILE A 524 17.03 -29.88 -28.17
C ILE A 524 15.64 -30.53 -28.27
N ASP A 525 14.75 -29.90 -29.03
CA ASP A 525 13.38 -30.35 -29.25
C ASP A 525 13.20 -30.90 -30.69
N ASP A 526 12.04 -31.49 -30.99
CA ASP A 526 11.71 -32.01 -32.32
C ASP A 526 11.92 -30.95 -33.42
N LYS A 527 11.60 -29.68 -33.13
CA LYS A 527 11.82 -28.56 -34.05
C LYS A 527 13.30 -28.31 -34.34
N PHE A 528 14.16 -28.36 -33.32
CA PHE A 528 15.61 -28.26 -33.49
C PHE A 528 16.14 -29.42 -34.32
N LEU A 529 15.70 -30.66 -34.05
CA LEU A 529 16.15 -31.85 -34.78
C LEU A 529 15.79 -31.74 -36.27
N ARG A 530 14.53 -31.43 -36.59
CA ARG A 530 14.05 -31.30 -37.98
C ARG A 530 14.77 -30.22 -38.78
N LYS A 531 15.26 -29.17 -38.11
CA LYS A 531 15.93 -28.03 -38.77
C LYS A 531 17.44 -28.21 -38.94
N ASN A 532 18.08 -28.98 -38.07
CA ASN A 532 19.54 -29.00 -37.97
C ASN A 532 20.17 -30.38 -38.21
N ILE A 533 19.40 -31.48 -38.09
CA ILE A 533 19.90 -32.85 -38.23
C ILE A 533 19.43 -33.44 -39.56
N LEU A 534 20.35 -34.11 -40.26
CA LEU A 534 20.13 -34.85 -41.49
C LEU A 534 20.73 -36.25 -41.32
N GLU A 535 19.97 -37.28 -41.70
CA GLU A 535 20.50 -38.63 -41.86
C GLU A 535 20.70 -38.92 -43.35
N LEU A 536 21.90 -39.35 -43.72
CA LEU A 536 22.26 -39.72 -45.09
C LEU A 536 22.60 -41.20 -45.14
N ALA A 537 21.75 -41.99 -45.80
CA ALA A 537 21.99 -43.40 -46.06
C ALA A 537 22.40 -43.60 -47.52
N VAL A 538 23.64 -44.06 -47.73
CA VAL A 538 24.16 -44.39 -49.07
C VAL A 538 24.19 -45.91 -49.22
N PHE A 539 23.41 -46.43 -50.15
CA PHE A 539 23.33 -47.86 -50.44
C PHE A 539 23.10 -48.12 -51.93
N TYR A 540 23.43 -49.33 -52.38
CA TYR A 540 23.16 -49.75 -53.75
C TYR A 540 21.70 -50.11 -53.92
N ARG A 541 21.04 -49.57 -54.96
CA ARG A 541 19.62 -49.82 -55.23
C ARG A 541 19.35 -51.31 -55.50
N GLN A 542 20.24 -51.96 -56.25
CA GLN A 542 20.17 -53.37 -56.63
C GLN A 542 21.59 -53.95 -56.74
N LEU A 543 21.74 -55.26 -56.53
CA LEU A 543 22.99 -56.02 -56.67
C LEU A 543 23.29 -56.37 -58.16
N SER A 544 23.00 -55.46 -59.09
CA SER A 544 23.29 -55.63 -60.51
C SER A 544 24.44 -54.71 -60.95
N TYR A 545 25.34 -55.22 -61.78
CA TYR A 545 26.39 -54.43 -62.43
C TYR A 545 26.22 -54.51 -63.94
N GLU A 546 26.38 -53.38 -64.61
CA GLU A 546 26.38 -53.31 -66.08
C GLU A 546 27.83 -53.29 -66.56
N GLU A 547 28.22 -54.27 -67.40
CA GLU A 547 29.56 -54.33 -67.99
C GLU A 547 29.49 -54.07 -69.50
N MET A 548 29.96 -52.90 -69.94
CA MET A 548 30.14 -52.61 -71.37
C MET A 548 31.55 -53.01 -71.84
N ARG A 549 31.65 -53.86 -72.86
CA ARG A 549 32.92 -54.27 -73.48
C ARG A 549 32.96 -53.89 -74.97
N HIS A 550 34.01 -53.20 -75.37
CA HIS A 550 34.28 -52.95 -76.79
C HIS A 550 34.86 -54.21 -77.42
N GLN A 551 34.31 -54.63 -78.56
CA GLN A 551 34.81 -55.76 -79.33
C GLN A 551 35.61 -55.26 -80.54
N ILE A 552 36.68 -55.97 -80.90
CA ILE A 552 37.53 -55.61 -82.04
C ILE A 552 36.71 -55.74 -83.32
N ALA A 553 36.55 -54.64 -84.06
CA ALA A 553 35.72 -54.60 -85.26
C ALA A 553 36.35 -55.34 -86.47
N TYR A 554 37.66 -55.57 -86.48
CA TYR A 554 38.37 -56.20 -87.59
C TYR A 554 39.55 -57.03 -87.08
N ASN A 555 39.50 -58.35 -87.30
CA ASN A 555 40.48 -59.30 -86.78
C ASN A 555 41.55 -59.65 -87.83
N PHE A 556 42.70 -60.14 -87.39
CA PHE A 556 43.79 -60.58 -88.28
C PHE A 556 43.33 -61.67 -89.28
N PHE A 557 42.41 -62.54 -88.86
CA PHE A 557 41.82 -63.55 -89.75
C PHE A 557 41.01 -62.90 -90.88
N SER A 558 40.27 -61.83 -90.59
CA SER A 558 39.55 -61.04 -91.60
C SER A 558 40.52 -60.39 -92.58
N LEU A 559 41.66 -59.86 -92.10
CA LEU A 559 42.72 -59.31 -92.95
C LEU A 559 43.31 -60.35 -93.92
N LEU A 560 43.61 -61.56 -93.44
CA LEU A 560 44.15 -62.63 -94.28
C LEU A 560 43.15 -63.12 -95.33
N CYS A 561 41.86 -63.22 -94.97
CA CYS A 561 40.80 -63.55 -95.92
C CYS A 561 40.71 -62.49 -97.03
N ASP A 562 40.80 -61.20 -96.69
CA ASP A 562 40.69 -60.12 -97.68
C ASP A 562 41.94 -60.05 -98.60
N ILE A 563 43.14 -60.30 -98.07
CA ILE A 563 44.38 -60.41 -98.87
C ILE A 563 44.34 -61.64 -99.78
N GLY A 564 43.97 -62.80 -99.23
CA GLY A 564 43.86 -64.05 -100.00
C GLY A 564 42.79 -63.97 -101.08
N GLY A 565 41.64 -63.36 -100.77
CA GLY A 565 40.57 -63.10 -101.73
C GLY A 565 41.04 -62.19 -102.87
N SER A 566 41.76 -61.11 -102.55
CA SER A 566 42.29 -60.18 -103.56
C SER A 566 43.38 -60.80 -104.43
N MET A 567 44.32 -61.56 -103.84
CA MET A 567 45.38 -62.26 -104.59
C MET A 567 44.81 -63.37 -105.49
N GLY A 568 43.83 -64.12 -105.00
CA GLY A 568 43.13 -65.15 -105.78
C GLY A 568 42.33 -64.55 -106.95
N LEU A 569 41.68 -63.40 -106.74
CA LEU A 569 40.87 -62.72 -107.76
C LEU A 569 41.72 -62.10 -108.88
N PHE A 570 42.83 -61.41 -108.55
CA PHE A 570 43.59 -60.64 -109.53
C PHE A 570 44.72 -61.41 -110.21
N LEU A 571 45.38 -62.34 -109.51
CA LEU A 571 46.56 -63.04 -110.02
C LEU A 571 46.28 -64.52 -110.34
N GLY A 572 45.12 -65.05 -109.94
CA GLY A 572 44.87 -66.49 -109.97
C GLY A 572 45.85 -67.29 -109.11
N ALA A 573 46.59 -66.59 -108.23
CA ALA A 573 47.69 -67.12 -107.46
C ALA A 573 47.22 -67.47 -106.04
N SER A 574 47.73 -68.58 -105.53
CA SER A 574 47.51 -69.04 -104.16
C SER A 574 48.84 -69.10 -103.42
N VAL A 575 48.79 -69.44 -102.13
CA VAL A 575 50.00 -69.75 -101.35
C VAL A 575 50.86 -70.82 -102.03
N LEU A 576 50.26 -71.79 -102.73
CA LEU A 576 51.00 -72.81 -103.48
C LEU A 576 51.82 -72.20 -104.63
N THR A 577 51.29 -71.17 -105.29
CA THR A 577 51.98 -70.46 -106.38
C THR A 577 53.23 -69.72 -105.88
N ILE A 578 53.23 -69.25 -104.63
CA ILE A 578 54.42 -68.66 -103.99
C ILE A 578 55.48 -69.75 -103.73
N PHE A 579 55.06 -70.95 -103.30
CA PHE A 579 55.98 -72.08 -103.13
C PHE A 579 56.57 -72.58 -104.45
N GLU A 580 55.80 -72.63 -105.54
CA GLU A 580 56.29 -73.00 -106.89
C GLU A 580 57.36 -72.03 -107.40
N ILE A 581 57.16 -70.71 -107.20
CA ILE A 581 58.18 -69.72 -107.53
C ILE A 581 59.45 -69.97 -106.71
N GLY A 582 59.31 -70.29 -105.41
CA GLY A 582 60.42 -70.66 -104.55
C GLY A 582 61.19 -71.89 -105.03
N GLU A 583 60.48 -72.93 -105.48
CA GLU A 583 61.07 -74.17 -105.99
C GLU A 583 61.81 -73.94 -107.32
N PHE A 584 61.28 -73.09 -108.21
CA PHE A 584 61.94 -72.70 -109.46
C PHE A 584 63.31 -72.02 -109.22
N PHE A 585 63.39 -71.09 -108.26
CA PHE A 585 64.65 -70.43 -107.92
C PHE A 585 65.65 -71.39 -107.23
N PHE A 586 65.18 -72.32 -106.40
CA PHE A 586 66.03 -73.36 -105.81
C PHE A 586 66.54 -74.38 -106.86
N GLY A 587 65.73 -74.74 -107.86
CA GLY A 587 66.14 -75.66 -108.92
C GLY A 587 67.21 -75.11 -109.87
N GLN A 588 67.17 -73.82 -110.18
CA GLN A 588 68.17 -73.13 -111.03
C GLN A 588 69.55 -73.04 -110.34
N THR A 589 69.57 -72.76 -109.04
CA THR A 589 70.84 -72.65 -108.28
C THR A 589 71.56 -73.99 -108.13
N VAL A 590 70.85 -75.11 -108.09
CA VAL A 590 71.43 -76.47 -108.01
C VAL A 590 71.99 -76.96 -109.35
N ARG A 591 71.40 -76.58 -110.50
CA ARG A 591 71.92 -76.97 -111.83
C ARG A 591 73.19 -76.22 -112.24
N ALA A 592 73.37 -74.97 -111.83
CA ALA A 592 74.58 -74.20 -112.09
C ALA A 592 75.83 -74.71 -111.32
N ALA A 593 75.62 -75.42 -110.20
CA ALA A 593 76.71 -75.91 -109.34
C ALA A 593 77.44 -77.17 -109.85
N PHE A 594 76.88 -77.94 -110.80
CA PHE A 594 77.45 -79.23 -111.22
C PHE A 594 78.28 -79.22 -112.53
N GLN A 595 78.32 -78.13 -113.31
CA GLN A 595 79.03 -78.09 -114.61
C GLN A 595 80.49 -77.59 -114.54
N VAL A 596 81.01 -77.15 -113.39
CA VAL A 596 82.32 -76.45 -113.27
C VAL A 596 83.48 -77.32 -112.73
N ARG A 597 83.26 -78.59 -112.35
CA ARG A 597 84.28 -79.39 -111.61
C ARG A 597 85.11 -80.40 -112.44
N GLY A 598 85.01 -80.41 -113.76
CA GLY A 598 85.70 -81.37 -114.64
C GLY A 598 86.69 -80.76 -115.64
N SER A 599 87.71 -80.00 -115.19
CA SER A 599 88.95 -79.72 -115.96
C SER A 599 89.90 -78.80 -115.17
N ARG A 600 90.93 -79.37 -114.50
CA ARG A 600 92.27 -78.79 -114.19
C ARG A 600 92.90 -79.48 -112.97
N LYS A 601 93.76 -80.49 -113.21
CA LYS A 601 95.00 -80.80 -112.44
C LYS A 601 95.85 -81.84 -113.22
N LEU A 602 96.80 -81.32 -114.00
CA LEU A 602 98.01 -81.98 -114.50
C LEU A 602 99.09 -80.87 -114.57
N GLN A 603 99.77 -80.68 -113.45
CA GLN A 603 101.13 -80.16 -113.29
C GLN A 603 101.56 -80.47 -111.85
#